data_AF-A0A1Y2EJQ1-F1
#
_entry.id   AF-A0A1Y2EJQ1-F1
#
_cell.length_a   1.000
_cell.length_b   1.000
_cell.length_c   1.000
_cell.angle_alpha   90.00
_cell.angle_beta   90.00
_cell.angle_gamma   90.00
#
_symmetry.space_group_name_H-M   'P 1'
#
loop_
_entity.id
_entity.type
_entity.pdbx_description
1 polymer ?
#
loop_
_entity_poly.entity_id
_entity_poly.type
_entity_poly.pdbx_seq_one_letter_code
_entity_poly.pdbx_strand_id
1 'polypeptide(L)'
;MPEPAEPIQKKRLLRMTVAHYRQPHVSEEDFHRWVTEQHAVRAAKLHAKNGIEGFSIYFAPKPFRDMTAELNAKRGRPWVVRDYDAQVEFFFRDMETFYKGASDPDFQALQAEEEPFISSIHAEISIGWIETYVSDGKVVNIGEDDKPNYPAFQESQVAP
;
A
#
# COMPACT_ATOMS: atom_id res chain seq x y z
N MET A 1 29.42 -8.02 -19.63
CA MET A 1 28.87 -7.52 -18.35
C MET A 1 27.43 -7.14 -18.60
N PRO A 2 26.47 -7.48 -17.74
CA PRO A 2 25.12 -6.95 -17.88
C PRO A 2 25.16 -5.42 -17.74
N GLU A 3 24.40 -4.74 -18.59
CA GLU A 3 24.23 -3.28 -18.54
C GLU A 3 23.63 -2.88 -17.17
N PRO A 4 24.05 -1.75 -16.57
CA PRO A 4 23.44 -1.28 -15.32
C PRO A 4 21.94 -1.07 -15.55
N ALA A 5 21.10 -1.59 -14.65
CA ALA A 5 19.66 -1.35 -14.74
C ALA A 5 19.41 0.15 -14.52
N GLU A 6 18.72 0.80 -15.47
CA GLU A 6 18.34 2.20 -15.29
C GLU A 6 17.52 2.36 -14.00
N PRO A 7 17.74 3.46 -13.24
CA PRO A 7 16.98 3.73 -12.03
C PRO A 7 15.50 3.84 -12.34
N ILE A 8 14.70 2.93 -11.77
CA ILE A 8 13.24 2.94 -11.92
C ILE A 8 12.56 4.03 -11.07
N GLN A 9 13.27 4.61 -10.10
CA GLN A 9 12.78 5.66 -9.22
C GLN A 9 13.74 6.85 -9.17
N LYS A 10 13.57 7.81 -10.09
CA LYS A 10 14.39 9.04 -10.17
C LYS A 10 13.90 10.17 -9.25
N LYS A 11 12.71 10.03 -8.67
CA LYS A 11 12.09 11.00 -7.74
C LYS A 11 11.50 10.24 -6.55
N ARG A 12 11.34 10.93 -5.42
CA ARG A 12 10.65 10.41 -4.22
C ARG A 12 9.27 9.88 -4.61
N LEU A 13 8.95 8.65 -4.22
CA LEU A 13 7.63 8.05 -4.38
C LEU A 13 7.02 7.90 -3.00
N LEU A 14 5.92 8.60 -2.75
CA LEU A 14 5.19 8.50 -1.50
C LEU A 14 4.36 7.22 -1.49
N ARG A 15 4.22 6.62 -0.31
CA ARG A 15 3.30 5.52 -0.03
C ARG A 15 2.41 5.90 1.13
N MET A 16 1.11 5.82 0.91
CA MET A 16 0.13 5.81 2.00
C MET A 16 -0.44 4.40 2.13
N THR A 17 -0.54 3.90 3.36
CA THR A 17 -1.15 2.60 3.66
C THR A 17 -2.38 2.80 4.54
N VAL A 18 -3.45 2.07 4.27
CA VAL A 18 -4.64 2.03 5.14
C VAL A 18 -5.01 0.58 5.41
N ALA A 19 -4.88 0.14 6.66
CA ALA A 19 -5.30 -1.17 7.11
C ALA A 19 -6.79 -1.17 7.45
N HIS A 20 -7.51 -2.17 6.94
CA HIS A 20 -8.95 -2.32 7.08
C HIS A 20 -9.28 -3.67 7.71
N TYR A 21 -10.26 -3.62 8.62
CA TYR A 21 -10.93 -4.79 9.16
C TYR A 21 -12.26 -4.95 8.44
N ARG A 22 -12.63 -6.18 8.12
CA ARG A 22 -13.97 -6.46 7.60
C ARG A 22 -15.00 -6.35 8.72
N GLN A 23 -16.26 -6.11 8.37
CA GLN A 23 -17.35 -6.22 9.33
C GLN A 23 -17.42 -7.65 9.92
N PRO A 24 -17.69 -7.83 11.23
CA PRO A 24 -17.63 -9.15 11.88
C PRO A 24 -18.54 -10.23 11.25
N HIS A 25 -19.64 -9.80 10.62
CA HIS A 25 -20.63 -10.66 10.00
C HIS A 25 -20.34 -10.99 8.52
N VAL A 26 -19.34 -10.37 7.91
CA VAL A 26 -18.94 -10.59 6.51
C VAL A 26 -17.83 -11.63 6.46
N SER A 27 -17.97 -12.71 5.69
CA SER A 27 -16.92 -13.72 5.58
C SER A 27 -15.67 -13.18 4.85
N GLU A 28 -14.50 -13.80 5.04
CA GLU A 28 -13.28 -13.40 4.32
C GLU A 28 -13.44 -13.54 2.79
N GLU A 29 -14.19 -14.54 2.35
CA GLU A 29 -14.48 -14.77 0.93
C GLU A 29 -15.40 -13.70 0.35
N ASP A 30 -16.50 -13.38 1.05
CA ASP A 30 -17.43 -12.32 0.61
C ASP A 30 -16.75 -10.96 0.63
N PHE A 31 -15.92 -10.70 1.64
CA PHE A 31 -15.10 -9.50 1.73
C PHE A 31 -14.15 -9.39 0.54
N HIS A 32 -13.34 -10.41 0.27
CA HIS A 32 -12.41 -10.41 -0.86
C HIS A 32 -13.15 -10.22 -2.20
N ARG A 33 -14.25 -10.94 -2.41
CA ARG A 33 -15.04 -10.85 -3.64
C ARG A 33 -15.58 -9.45 -3.85
N TRP A 34 -16.17 -8.85 -2.81
CA TRP A 34 -16.68 -7.47 -2.89
C TRP A 34 -15.54 -6.46 -3.12
N VAL A 35 -14.47 -6.54 -2.32
CA VAL A 35 -13.31 -5.62 -2.44
C VAL A 35 -12.72 -5.69 -3.84
N THR A 36 -12.54 -6.87 -4.42
CA THR A 36 -11.87 -7.02 -5.71
C THR A 36 -12.79 -6.74 -6.89
N GLU A 37 -13.95 -7.38 -6.94
CA GLU A 37 -14.83 -7.34 -8.12
C GLU A 37 -15.68 -6.07 -8.19
N GLN A 38 -16.02 -5.50 -7.03
CA GLN A 38 -16.90 -4.33 -6.97
C GLN A 38 -16.12 -3.07 -6.61
N HIS A 39 -15.25 -3.09 -5.62
CA HIS A 39 -14.65 -1.84 -5.14
C HIS A 39 -13.36 -1.46 -5.90
N ALA A 40 -12.32 -2.29 -5.82
CA ALA A 40 -10.98 -2.02 -6.34
C ALA A 40 -10.94 -1.76 -7.85
N VAL A 41 -11.73 -2.49 -8.64
CA VAL A 41 -11.80 -2.29 -10.11
C VAL A 41 -12.34 -0.89 -10.47
N ARG A 42 -13.29 -0.36 -9.70
CA ARG A 42 -13.82 1.00 -9.88
C ARG A 42 -12.84 2.04 -9.34
N ALA A 43 -12.33 1.81 -8.14
CA ALA A 43 -11.36 2.69 -7.48
C ALA A 43 -10.09 2.89 -8.32
N ALA A 44 -9.52 1.82 -8.90
CA ALA A 44 -8.32 1.89 -9.72
C ALA A 44 -8.44 2.86 -10.91
N LYS A 45 -9.61 2.90 -11.57
CA LYS A 45 -9.87 3.82 -12.69
C LYS A 45 -9.91 5.28 -12.22
N LEU A 46 -10.52 5.54 -11.06
CA LEU A 46 -10.60 6.87 -10.45
C LEU A 46 -9.23 7.33 -9.97
N HIS A 47 -8.46 6.45 -9.34
CA HIS A 47 -7.09 6.73 -8.88
C HIS A 47 -6.17 7.07 -10.06
N ALA A 48 -6.18 6.24 -11.12
CA ALA A 48 -5.39 6.51 -12.32
C ALA A 48 -5.77 7.83 -12.99
N LYS A 49 -7.08 8.12 -13.14
CA LYS A 49 -7.59 9.40 -13.67
C LYS A 49 -7.09 10.60 -12.87
N ASN A 50 -6.91 10.45 -11.55
CA ASN A 50 -6.50 11.52 -10.66
C ASN A 50 -4.97 11.61 -10.43
N GLY A 51 -4.17 10.77 -11.08
CA GLY A 51 -2.71 10.85 -11.06
C GLY A 51 -2.02 9.99 -10.00
N ILE A 52 -2.75 9.12 -9.31
CA ILE A 52 -2.15 8.09 -8.45
C ILE A 52 -1.35 7.12 -9.34
N GLU A 53 -0.06 6.94 -9.04
CA GLU A 53 0.86 6.12 -9.82
C GLU A 53 0.74 4.63 -9.51
N GLY A 54 0.20 4.28 -8.33
CA GLY A 54 0.00 2.89 -7.94
C GLY A 54 -1.13 2.74 -6.93
N PHE A 55 -1.81 1.61 -7.04
CA PHE A 55 -2.87 1.19 -6.14
C PHE A 55 -2.78 -0.33 -5.97
N SER A 56 -2.56 -0.80 -4.75
CA SER A 56 -2.46 -2.22 -4.43
C SER A 56 -3.25 -2.54 -3.16
N ILE A 57 -3.64 -3.81 -3.02
CA ILE A 57 -4.30 -4.32 -1.82
C ILE A 57 -3.54 -5.57 -1.39
N TYR A 58 -3.03 -5.54 -0.16
CA TYR A 58 -2.46 -6.69 0.52
C TYR A 58 -3.55 -7.37 1.35
N PHE A 59 -3.93 -8.60 0.98
CA PHE A 59 -4.88 -9.40 1.76
C PHE A 59 -4.16 -10.28 2.77
N ALA A 60 -4.65 -10.31 4.00
CA ALA A 60 -4.12 -11.13 5.08
C ALA A 60 -5.22 -12.03 5.64
N PRO A 61 -5.73 -13.01 4.89
CA PRO A 61 -6.78 -13.90 5.41
C PRO A 61 -6.26 -14.74 6.58
N LYS A 62 -7.18 -15.30 7.36
CA LYS A 62 -6.87 -16.01 8.61
C LYS A 62 -5.71 -17.01 8.51
N PRO A 63 -5.60 -17.88 7.48
CA PRO A 63 -4.47 -18.82 7.40
C PRO A 63 -3.09 -18.13 7.36
N PHE A 64 -2.98 -16.96 6.73
CA PHE A 64 -1.73 -16.20 6.66
C PHE A 64 -1.42 -15.48 7.97
N ARG A 65 -2.44 -14.98 8.67
CA ARG A 65 -2.29 -14.38 10.01
C ARG A 65 -1.88 -15.44 11.04
N ASP A 66 -2.50 -16.62 10.99
CA ASP A 66 -2.16 -17.76 11.84
C ASP A 66 -0.70 -18.20 11.59
N MET A 67 -0.28 -18.31 10.33
CA MET A 67 1.12 -18.60 9.96
C MET A 67 2.08 -17.53 10.50
N THR A 68 1.71 -16.25 10.43
CA THR A 68 2.52 -15.14 10.96
C THR A 68 2.66 -15.22 12.48
N ALA A 69 1.58 -15.57 13.18
CA ALA A 69 1.60 -15.79 14.62
C ALA A 69 2.49 -16.98 15.02
N GLU A 70 2.44 -18.09 14.28
CA GLU A 70 3.31 -19.25 14.50
C GLU A 70 4.78 -18.90 14.30
N LEU A 71 5.10 -18.20 13.20
CA LEU A 71 6.45 -17.70 12.94
C LEU A 71 6.96 -16.81 14.07
N ASN A 72 6.10 -15.93 14.57
CA ASN A 72 6.42 -15.02 15.66
C ASN A 72 6.71 -15.77 16.98
N ALA A 73 5.88 -16.77 17.31
CA ALA A 73 6.04 -17.59 18.51
C ALA A 73 7.39 -18.33 18.55
N LYS A 74 7.90 -18.76 17.39
CA LYS A 74 9.19 -19.48 17.28
C LYS A 74 10.43 -18.60 17.50
N ARG A 75 10.30 -17.26 17.49
CA ARG A 75 11.45 -16.33 17.44
C ARG A 75 12.04 -15.95 18.79
N GLY A 76 11.37 -16.22 19.91
CA GLY A 76 11.83 -15.87 21.26
C GLY A 76 11.85 -14.36 21.58
N ARG A 77 11.53 -13.50 20.61
CA ARG A 77 11.25 -12.06 20.79
C ARG A 77 10.00 -11.72 19.98
N PRO A 78 8.83 -11.53 20.62
CA PRO A 78 7.58 -11.39 19.90
C PRO A 78 7.51 -10.03 19.18
N TRP A 79 7.26 -10.07 17.89
CA TRP A 79 6.74 -8.97 17.09
C TRP A 79 5.30 -8.67 17.46
N VAL A 80 4.84 -7.46 17.13
CA VAL A 80 3.40 -7.16 17.05
C VAL A 80 2.89 -7.74 15.73
N VAL A 81 1.96 -8.68 15.81
CA VAL A 81 1.29 -9.25 14.63
C VAL A 81 0.05 -8.41 14.37
N ARG A 82 0.01 -7.75 13.21
CA ARG A 82 -1.15 -6.99 12.78
C ARG A 82 -2.20 -7.96 12.24
N ASP A 83 -3.45 -7.78 12.65
CA ASP A 83 -4.54 -8.74 12.42
C ASP A 83 -5.66 -8.21 11.50
N TYR A 84 -5.43 -7.09 10.82
CA TYR A 84 -6.30 -6.58 9.77
C TYR A 84 -6.56 -7.61 8.64
N ASP A 85 -7.66 -7.46 7.93
CA ASP A 85 -8.04 -8.35 6.82
C ASP A 85 -7.39 -7.91 5.50
N ALA A 86 -7.24 -6.60 5.29
CA ALA A 86 -6.58 -6.04 4.12
C ALA A 86 -5.82 -4.75 4.44
N GLN A 87 -4.78 -4.45 3.67
CA GLN A 87 -4.09 -3.17 3.67
C GLN A 87 -4.08 -2.60 2.25
N VAL A 88 -4.69 -1.44 2.06
CA VAL A 88 -4.65 -0.70 0.80
C VAL A 88 -3.38 0.14 0.77
N GLU A 89 -2.70 0.20 -0.37
CA GLU A 89 -1.54 1.06 -0.58
C GLU A 89 -1.73 1.96 -1.80
N PHE A 90 -1.43 3.24 -1.62
CA PHE A 90 -1.45 4.26 -2.67
C PHE A 90 -0.04 4.78 -2.89
N PHE A 91 0.34 4.95 -4.17
CA PHE A 91 1.64 5.47 -4.56
C PHE A 91 1.47 6.75 -5.37
N PHE A 92 2.11 7.84 -4.95
CA PHE A 92 1.93 9.17 -5.54
C PHE A 92 3.15 10.08 -5.29
N ARG A 93 3.16 11.30 -5.85
CA ARG A 93 4.33 12.20 -5.80
C ARG A 93 4.18 13.38 -4.84
N ASP A 94 2.95 13.84 -4.64
CA ASP A 94 2.62 15.01 -3.83
C ASP A 94 1.23 14.87 -3.20
N MET A 95 1.00 15.62 -2.13
CA MET A 95 -0.27 15.59 -1.41
C MET A 95 -1.42 16.18 -2.22
N GLU A 96 -1.15 17.09 -3.15
CA GLU A 96 -2.18 17.67 -4.04
C GLU A 96 -2.86 16.58 -4.89
N THR A 97 -2.07 15.70 -5.49
CA THR A 97 -2.54 14.54 -6.25
C THR A 97 -3.41 13.63 -5.37
N PHE A 98 -2.96 13.37 -4.15
CA PHE A 98 -3.73 12.57 -3.20
C PHE A 98 -5.07 13.22 -2.84
N TYR A 99 -5.07 14.51 -2.46
CA TYR A 99 -6.29 15.22 -2.09
C TYR A 99 -7.27 15.36 -3.25
N LYS A 100 -6.77 15.55 -4.47
CA LYS A 100 -7.60 15.55 -5.68
C LYS A 100 -8.33 14.22 -5.84
N GLY A 101 -7.62 13.10 -5.67
CA GLY A 101 -8.23 11.76 -5.71
C GLY A 101 -9.24 11.55 -4.58
N ALA A 102 -8.90 11.95 -3.35
CA ALA A 102 -9.77 11.82 -2.19
C ALA A 102 -11.04 12.70 -2.27
N SER A 103 -10.97 13.80 -3.01
CA SER A 103 -12.09 14.74 -3.22
C SER A 103 -12.91 14.45 -4.48
N ASP A 104 -12.58 13.39 -5.24
CA ASP A 104 -13.35 12.99 -6.42
C ASP A 104 -14.75 12.52 -5.97
N PRO A 105 -15.85 13.15 -6.44
CA PRO A 105 -17.20 12.80 -6.02
C PRO A 105 -17.57 11.34 -6.31
N ASP A 106 -17.06 10.77 -7.41
CA ASP A 106 -17.31 9.37 -7.76
C ASP A 106 -16.58 8.44 -6.77
N PHE A 107 -15.41 8.86 -6.29
CA PHE A 107 -14.67 8.11 -5.28
C PHE A 107 -15.30 8.21 -3.89
N GLN A 108 -15.82 9.38 -3.52
CA GLN A 108 -16.57 9.55 -2.26
C GLN A 108 -17.85 8.71 -2.24
N ALA A 109 -18.58 8.68 -3.37
CA ALA A 109 -19.73 7.80 -3.52
C ALA A 109 -19.35 6.33 -3.39
N LEU A 110 -18.22 5.92 -4.00
CA LEU A 110 -17.70 4.56 -3.91
C LEU A 110 -17.25 4.18 -2.47
N GLN A 111 -16.60 5.10 -1.75
CA GLN A 111 -16.25 4.91 -0.33
C GLN A 111 -17.49 4.74 0.56
N ALA A 112 -18.58 5.44 0.25
CA ALA A 112 -19.83 5.29 1.02
C ALA A 112 -20.43 3.88 0.90
N GLU A 113 -20.10 3.11 -0.15
CA GLU A 113 -20.51 1.71 -0.30
C GLU A 113 -19.72 0.75 0.62
N GLU A 114 -18.67 1.21 1.30
CA GLU A 114 -17.78 0.36 2.12
C GLU A 114 -18.40 -0.05 3.46
N GLU A 115 -19.30 0.74 4.04
CA GLU A 115 -19.80 0.57 5.42
C GLU A 115 -20.34 -0.85 5.73
N PRO A 116 -21.08 -1.52 4.82
CA PRO A 116 -21.56 -2.89 5.07
C PRO A 116 -20.45 -3.95 5.08
N PHE A 117 -19.27 -3.65 4.55
CA PHE A 117 -18.18 -4.62 4.34
C PHE A 117 -16.94 -4.32 5.19
N ILE A 118 -16.65 -3.05 5.43
CA ILE A 118 -15.46 -2.55 6.12
C ILE A 118 -15.88 -1.90 7.43
N SER A 119 -15.18 -2.27 8.51
CA SER A 119 -15.32 -1.60 9.79
C SER A 119 -14.63 -0.24 9.75
N SER A 120 -15.33 0.80 10.21
CA SER A 120 -14.76 2.14 10.44
C SER A 120 -13.93 2.25 11.72
N ILE A 121 -13.80 1.15 12.47
CA ILE A 121 -13.09 1.08 13.76
C ILE A 121 -11.72 0.43 13.53
N HIS A 122 -10.70 0.89 14.27
CA HIS A 122 -9.33 0.38 14.24
C HIS A 122 -8.58 0.51 12.90
N ALA A 123 -9.04 1.35 11.97
CA ALA A 123 -8.26 1.63 10.77
C ALA A 123 -6.88 2.20 11.14
N GLU A 124 -5.82 1.62 10.59
CA GLU A 124 -4.44 2.07 10.80
C GLU A 124 -3.93 2.72 9.52
N ILE A 125 -3.46 3.97 9.63
CA ILE A 125 -2.96 4.74 8.50
C ILE A 125 -1.49 5.10 8.70
N SER A 126 -0.70 5.03 7.62
CA SER A 126 0.67 5.56 7.61
C SER A 126 0.98 6.20 6.27
N ILE A 127 1.86 7.20 6.28
CA ILE A 127 2.41 7.82 5.07
C ILE A 127 3.93 7.90 5.20
N GLY A 128 4.63 7.60 4.11
CA GLY A 128 6.08 7.69 4.01
C GLY A 128 6.53 7.69 2.56
N TRP A 129 7.80 7.41 2.30
CA TRP A 129 8.31 7.20 0.94
C TRP A 129 8.89 5.79 0.79
N ILE A 130 9.08 5.37 -0.46
CA ILE A 130 9.66 4.09 -0.82
C ILE A 130 10.97 4.31 -1.57
N GLU A 131 11.96 3.52 -1.18
CA GLU A 131 13.20 3.27 -1.91
C GLU A 131 13.23 1.79 -2.27
N THR A 132 13.08 1.47 -3.56
CA THR A 132 13.14 0.11 -4.10
C THR A 132 14.56 -0.28 -4.49
N TYR A 133 15.16 -1.23 -3.77
CA TYR A 133 16.51 -1.75 -4.07
C TYR A 133 16.51 -3.00 -4.96
N VAL A 134 15.36 -3.69 -5.05
CA VAL A 134 15.17 -4.89 -5.89
C VAL A 134 13.81 -4.79 -6.59
N SER A 135 13.80 -4.98 -7.92
CA SER A 135 12.59 -5.07 -8.75
C SER A 135 12.76 -6.19 -9.77
N ASP A 136 11.75 -7.04 -9.93
CA ASP A 136 11.76 -8.16 -10.88
C ASP A 136 13.01 -9.06 -10.78
N GLY A 137 13.46 -9.30 -9.54
CA GLY A 137 14.65 -10.11 -9.26
C GLY A 137 15.98 -9.44 -9.61
N LYS A 138 15.98 -8.16 -9.98
CA LYS A 138 17.18 -7.38 -10.33
C LYS A 138 17.45 -6.31 -9.29
N VAL A 139 18.72 -6.06 -9.03
CA VAL A 139 19.18 -4.89 -8.25
C VAL A 139 18.91 -3.63 -9.08
N VAL A 140 18.28 -2.64 -8.46
CA VAL A 140 17.90 -1.37 -9.09
C VAL A 140 18.22 -0.19 -8.16
N ASN A 141 18.36 1.01 -8.71
CA ASN A 141 18.62 2.24 -7.96
C ASN A 141 19.89 2.21 -7.07
N ILE A 142 20.91 1.46 -7.49
CA ILE A 142 22.26 1.48 -6.91
C ILE A 142 23.23 1.94 -8.00
N GLY A 143 24.07 2.92 -7.69
CA GLY A 143 25.10 3.44 -8.59
C GLY A 143 26.29 2.48 -8.74
N GLU A 144 27.18 2.76 -9.70
CA GLU A 144 28.39 1.96 -9.94
C GLU A 144 29.36 1.95 -8.75
N ASP A 145 29.21 2.90 -7.81
CA ASP A 145 29.99 3.01 -6.58
C ASP A 145 29.35 2.28 -5.38
N ASP A 146 28.39 1.39 -5.63
CA ASP A 146 27.59 0.66 -4.64
C ASP A 146 26.78 1.56 -3.67
N LYS A 147 26.50 2.81 -4.07
CA LYS A 147 25.67 3.73 -3.27
C LYS A 147 24.24 3.83 -3.80
N PRO A 148 23.25 4.13 -2.94
CA PRO A 148 21.87 4.34 -3.38
C PRO A 148 21.76 5.54 -4.32
N ASN A 149 21.00 5.39 -5.40
CA ASN A 149 20.66 6.45 -6.33
C ASN A 149 19.33 7.11 -5.93
N TYR A 150 19.31 7.76 -4.76
CA TYR A 150 18.17 8.46 -4.19
C TYR A 150 18.56 9.85 -3.67
N PRO A 151 17.60 10.78 -3.54
CA PRO A 151 17.83 12.04 -2.81
C PRO A 151 18.29 11.77 -1.37
N ALA A 152 19.09 12.68 -0.82
CA ALA A 152 19.59 12.54 0.55
C ALA A 152 18.43 12.56 1.57
N PHE A 153 18.60 11.90 2.72
CA PHE A 153 17.57 11.87 3.77
C PHE A 153 17.06 13.27 4.15
N GLN A 154 17.96 14.25 4.25
CA GLN A 154 17.60 15.63 4.58
C GLN A 154 16.63 16.27 3.57
N GLU A 155 16.73 15.89 2.30
CA GLU A 155 15.83 16.33 1.24
C GLU A 155 14.53 15.50 1.28
N SER A 156 14.64 14.19 1.53
CA SER A 156 13.52 13.24 1.51
C SER A 156 12.61 13.30 2.74
N GLN A 157 13.07 13.78 3.89
CA GLN A 157 12.28 13.80 5.13
C GLN A 157 11.30 14.98 5.22
N VAL A 158 11.44 15.99 4.36
CA VAL A 158 10.53 17.14 4.36
C VAL A 158 9.15 16.67 3.90
N ALA A 159 8.14 16.81 4.76
CA ALA A 159 6.79 16.39 4.44
C ALA A 159 6.29 17.07 3.14
N PRO A 160 5.70 16.29 2.21
CA PRO A 160 5.19 16.76 0.93
C PRO A 160 3.96 17.65 1.05
#